data_AF-A0A7D9D8E1-F1
#
_entry.id   AF-A0A7D9D8E1-F1
#
_cell.length_a   1.000
_cell.length_b   1.000
_cell.length_c   1.000
_cell.angle_alpha   90.00
_cell.angle_beta   90.00
_cell.angle_gamma   90.00
#
_symmetry.space_group_name_H-M   'P 1'
#
loop_
_entity.id
_entity.type
_entity.pdbx_description
1 polymer ?
#
loop_
_entity_poly.entity_id
_entity_poly.type
_entity_poly.pdbx_seq_one_letter_code
_entity_poly.pdbx_strand_id
1 'polypeptide(L)'
;MYKILDKLQLQHASKKLVLNRDDQAGFRLDTTYTHSQHRVISRARNHTRTDFVNKYSSVLQTSTYLLMETDASNERAAGIVKDHVSFGKNPSQHASDLKFLKTTEEFKDYLSGKTVDCIHVDGASDERPSLLEVQFLWTEIHLKEEKVCMCVTARNSGGSFLNRVELVNGCIARAHSNIFIPSTLNGSNLAASGLSEEKLKANLDTAASVYIDRVQNAPFGKTNIVFFKGNKDEYGRYLGNRWQNLLTFLHGSKKSKQQLKVSNPVEYNYFENVWQVRNDHYIKDYPEQYVFLLYLCYKPTCIHPVCRKGKAVVEPKWFDDGPILSVIPMPVKDPKRPWGGKCNQCKGTFCSGHYLKAEECIGLAMDQPMYNRKIQPPSAFLKAEFSKLKDHSKIPDSVMERCSQETLLSLDEVKMWFGHLRGVAERARAVKAAATRAAKKHTGDTGDPRFGFCPCGKDDDDFMIGCDAKECRFQWYHYECVGLDGETIPEGDLFCRECLSK
;
A
#
# COMPACT_ATOMS: atom_id res chain seq x y z
N MET A 1 -4.95 17.64 8.10
CA MET A 1 -3.75 16.99 8.65
C MET A 1 -2.51 17.36 7.85
N TYR A 2 -2.45 17.06 6.55
CA TYR A 2 -1.25 17.34 5.74
C TYR A 2 -0.80 18.82 5.74
N LYS A 3 -1.72 19.80 5.71
CA LYS A 3 -1.34 21.21 5.89
C LYS A 3 -0.63 21.49 7.22
N ILE A 4 -0.95 20.74 8.28
CA ILE A 4 -0.25 20.81 9.57
C ILE A 4 1.12 20.13 9.42
N LEU A 5 1.18 18.93 8.84
CA LEU A 5 2.44 18.22 8.61
C LEU A 5 3.43 19.04 7.79
N ASP A 6 2.98 19.67 6.70
CA ASP A 6 3.81 20.54 5.85
C ASP A 6 4.44 21.66 6.69
N LYS A 7 3.67 22.26 7.62
CA LYS A 7 4.18 23.28 8.54
C LYS A 7 5.19 22.73 9.54
N LEU A 8 4.94 21.54 10.11
CA LEU A 8 5.86 20.90 11.06
C LEU A 8 7.16 20.44 10.40
N GLN A 9 7.09 19.94 9.16
CA GLN A 9 8.12 19.07 8.59
C GLN A 9 9.00 19.78 7.56
N LEU A 10 8.49 20.79 6.84
CA LEU A 10 9.24 21.46 5.77
C LEU A 10 10.16 22.59 6.26
N GLN A 11 10.01 23.04 7.51
CA GLN A 11 10.88 24.03 8.15
C GLN A 11 11.95 23.35 9.01
N HIS A 12 13.12 23.97 9.15
CA HIS A 12 14.29 23.47 9.85
C HIS A 12 14.59 22.00 9.53
N ALA A 13 14.50 21.65 8.24
CA ALA A 13 14.43 20.25 7.80
C ALA A 13 15.80 19.60 7.60
N SER A 14 16.90 20.25 7.95
CA SER A 14 18.26 19.71 7.78
C SER A 14 18.44 18.31 8.40
N LYS A 15 17.76 18.05 9.52
CA LYS A 15 17.75 16.76 10.25
C LYS A 15 16.58 15.84 9.89
N LYS A 16 15.68 16.26 9.01
CA LYS A 16 14.44 15.54 8.66
C LYS A 16 14.54 14.95 7.26
N LEU A 17 14.00 13.75 7.11
CA LEU A 17 13.64 13.19 5.82
C LEU A 17 12.13 13.41 5.61
N VAL A 18 11.74 14.15 4.58
CA VAL A 18 10.32 14.32 4.20
C VAL A 18 10.08 13.64 2.86
N LEU A 19 9.56 12.42 2.92
CA LEU A 19 9.40 11.52 1.78
C LEU A 19 7.92 11.25 1.53
N ASN A 20 7.45 11.51 0.31
CA ASN A 20 6.15 11.03 -0.17
C ASN A 20 6.39 9.85 -1.10
N ARG A 21 5.61 8.79 -0.94
CA ARG A 21 5.80 7.54 -1.65
C ARG A 21 4.45 7.03 -2.18
N ASP A 22 4.48 6.45 -3.36
CA ASP A 22 3.36 5.76 -3.97
C ASP A 22 3.86 4.61 -4.86
N ASP A 23 3.03 3.60 -5.06
CA ASP A 23 3.35 2.37 -5.78
C ASP A 23 2.27 2.01 -6.80
N GLN A 24 1.73 3.01 -7.51
CA GLN A 24 0.56 2.83 -8.37
C GLN A 24 0.78 3.13 -9.86
N ALA A 25 1.93 3.67 -10.27
CA ALA A 25 2.19 3.99 -11.68
C ALA A 25 2.51 2.73 -12.52
N GLY A 26 1.47 2.07 -13.04
CA GLY A 26 1.60 0.93 -13.96
C GLY A 26 1.74 1.35 -15.42
N PHE A 27 2.64 0.70 -16.16
CA PHE A 27 2.81 0.81 -17.61
C PHE A 27 2.56 -0.56 -18.26
N ARG A 28 1.55 -0.66 -19.11
CA ARG A 28 1.19 -1.91 -19.79
C ARG A 28 1.91 -1.99 -21.13
N LEU A 29 2.69 -3.06 -21.33
CA LEU A 29 3.32 -3.36 -22.61
C LEU A 29 2.26 -3.68 -23.66
N ASP A 30 2.65 -3.66 -24.93
CA ASP A 30 1.76 -3.97 -26.06
C ASP A 30 0.52 -3.06 -26.15
N THR A 31 0.56 -1.91 -25.50
CA THR A 31 -0.49 -0.90 -25.61
C THR A 31 0.09 0.38 -26.16
N THR A 32 -0.67 1.04 -27.02
CA THR A 32 -0.37 2.41 -27.44
C THR A 32 -1.50 3.33 -27.02
N TYR A 33 -1.13 4.50 -26.54
CA TYR A 33 -2.04 5.59 -26.26
C TYR A 33 -1.68 6.75 -27.19
N THR A 34 -2.67 7.29 -27.91
CA THR A 34 -2.51 8.56 -28.63
C THR A 34 -3.39 9.60 -27.95
N HIS A 35 -2.76 10.54 -27.24
CA HIS A 35 -3.47 11.61 -26.56
C HIS A 35 -3.73 12.76 -27.53
N SER A 36 -5.00 13.18 -27.68
CA SER A 36 -5.45 14.20 -28.65
C SER A 36 -4.83 15.60 -28.49
N GLN A 37 -4.07 15.84 -27.41
CA GLN A 37 -3.35 17.10 -27.19
C GLN A 37 -1.93 17.12 -27.78
N HIS A 38 -1.40 15.99 -28.25
CA HIS A 38 -0.16 15.97 -29.03
C HIS A 38 -0.52 16.10 -30.51
N ARG A 39 0.03 17.15 -31.17
CA ARG A 39 -0.24 17.52 -32.56
C ARG A 39 0.02 16.35 -33.51
N VAL A 40 -1.00 15.55 -33.77
CA VAL A 40 -1.10 14.72 -34.97
C VAL A 40 -1.90 15.54 -35.99
N ILE A 41 -1.44 15.57 -37.24
CA ILE A 41 -2.13 16.21 -38.35
C ILE A 41 -3.42 15.41 -38.62
N SER A 42 -4.46 15.68 -37.86
CA SER A 42 -5.79 15.09 -38.02
C SER A 42 -6.83 16.05 -37.49
N ARG A 43 -7.85 16.33 -38.31
CA ARG A 43 -8.92 17.30 -38.04
C ARG A 43 -9.94 16.83 -36.99
N ALA A 44 -9.82 15.62 -36.45
CA ALA A 44 -10.75 15.07 -35.45
C ALA A 44 -10.04 14.81 -34.12
N ARG A 45 -10.64 15.30 -33.00
CA ARG A 45 -10.22 14.98 -31.63
C ARG A 45 -10.62 13.54 -31.29
N ASN A 46 -9.86 12.58 -31.80
CA ASN A 46 -10.05 11.17 -31.49
C ASN A 46 -8.91 10.72 -30.59
N HIS A 47 -9.24 10.20 -29.41
CA HIS A 47 -8.30 9.42 -28.61
C HIS A 47 -8.36 7.98 -29.12
N THR A 48 -7.27 7.43 -29.64
CA THR A 48 -7.20 6.02 -30.02
C THR A 48 -6.31 5.27 -29.03
N ARG A 49 -6.92 4.33 -28.30
CA ARG A 49 -6.23 3.34 -27.48
C ARG A 49 -6.25 2.03 -28.26
N THR A 50 -5.07 1.53 -28.61
CA THR A 50 -4.93 0.23 -29.27
C THR A 50 -4.29 -0.72 -28.28
N ASP A 51 -5.08 -1.67 -27.78
CA ASP A 51 -4.62 -2.75 -26.91
C ASP A 51 -4.31 -3.97 -27.78
N PHE A 52 -3.04 -4.38 -27.88
CA PHE A 52 -2.73 -5.73 -28.35
C PHE A 52 -2.89 -6.66 -27.14
N VAL A 53 -4.07 -7.27 -27.03
CA VAL A 53 -4.45 -8.07 -25.86
C VAL A 53 -3.72 -9.41 -25.89
N ASN A 54 -2.63 -9.51 -25.13
CA ASN A 54 -1.98 -10.77 -24.83
C ASN A 54 -2.73 -11.54 -23.73
N LYS A 55 -2.69 -12.89 -23.76
CA LYS A 55 -3.34 -13.76 -22.75
C LYS A 55 -2.64 -13.76 -21.39
N TYR A 56 -1.49 -13.10 -21.28
CA TYR A 56 -0.66 -13.02 -20.08
C TYR A 56 -0.48 -11.56 -19.67
N SER A 57 -0.22 -11.34 -18.37
CA SER A 57 0.05 -10.00 -17.85
C SER A 57 1.44 -9.52 -18.28
N SER A 58 1.50 -8.38 -18.98
CA SER A 58 2.74 -7.71 -19.41
C SER A 58 2.78 -6.28 -18.89
N VAL A 59 3.00 -6.13 -17.58
CA VAL A 59 2.95 -4.83 -16.88
C VAL A 59 4.27 -4.54 -16.18
N LEU A 60 4.78 -3.32 -16.38
CA LEU A 60 5.81 -2.71 -15.55
C LEU A 60 5.14 -1.84 -14.49
N GLN A 61 5.68 -1.84 -13.29
CA GLN A 61 5.20 -1.06 -12.16
C GLN A 61 6.31 -0.11 -11.70
N THR A 62 6.00 1.17 -11.58
CA THR A 62 6.93 2.17 -11.06
C THR A 62 6.52 2.55 -9.64
N SER A 63 7.43 2.32 -8.68
CA SER A 63 7.32 2.92 -7.36
C SER A 63 7.90 4.33 -7.40
N THR A 64 7.10 5.31 -7.01
CA THR A 64 7.43 6.73 -7.09
C THR A 64 7.82 7.26 -5.72
N TYR A 65 8.94 7.97 -5.66
CA TYR A 65 9.48 8.60 -4.47
C TYR A 65 9.63 10.10 -4.72
N LEU A 66 9.07 10.92 -3.84
CA LEU A 66 9.19 12.37 -3.86
C LEU A 66 9.78 12.86 -2.55
N LEU A 67 11.01 13.34 -2.61
CA LEU A 67 11.62 14.16 -1.56
C LEU A 67 11.09 15.58 -1.73
N MET A 68 10.36 16.05 -0.72
CA MET A 68 9.76 17.37 -0.74
C MET A 68 10.83 18.45 -0.71
N GLU A 69 10.57 19.57 -1.39
CA GLU A 69 11.32 20.81 -1.17
C GLU A 69 11.15 21.26 0.29
N THR A 70 12.26 21.59 0.93
CA THR A 70 12.32 22.10 2.29
C THR A 70 13.17 23.38 2.31
N ASP A 71 13.25 24.04 3.46
CA ASP A 71 14.18 25.16 3.65
C ASP A 71 15.67 24.76 3.55
N ALA A 72 15.97 23.46 3.63
CA ALA A 72 17.33 22.92 3.59
C ALA A 72 17.66 22.13 2.31
N SER A 73 16.67 21.82 1.45
CA SER A 73 16.88 20.96 0.28
C SER A 73 15.87 21.22 -0.84
N ASN A 74 16.34 21.14 -2.08
CA ASN A 74 15.46 21.17 -3.26
C ASN A 74 14.62 19.89 -3.38
N GLU A 75 13.49 19.97 -4.09
CA GLU A 75 12.69 18.77 -4.44
C GLU A 75 13.50 17.79 -5.30
N ARG A 76 13.27 16.49 -5.11
CA ARG A 76 13.85 15.41 -5.92
C ARG A 76 12.84 14.28 -6.10
N ALA A 77 12.75 13.74 -7.30
CA ALA A 77 11.83 12.65 -7.62
C ALA A 77 12.58 11.45 -8.19
N ALA A 78 12.24 10.25 -7.71
CA ALA A 78 12.73 8.99 -8.25
C ALA A 78 11.59 8.07 -8.67
N GLY A 79 11.83 7.27 -9.71
CA GLY A 79 10.96 6.16 -10.10
C GLY A 79 11.74 4.84 -10.11
N ILE A 80 11.33 3.85 -9.34
CA ILE A 80 11.92 2.50 -9.37
C ILE A 80 11.00 1.61 -10.21
N VAL A 81 11.46 1.25 -11.41
CA VAL A 81 10.71 0.49 -12.42
C VAL A 81 10.95 -1.00 -12.22
N LYS A 82 9.89 -1.74 -11.92
CA LYS A 82 9.90 -3.16 -11.59
C LYS A 82 8.96 -3.91 -12.52
N ASP A 83 9.24 -5.18 -12.79
CA ASP A 83 8.25 -6.07 -13.39
C ASP A 83 7.42 -6.77 -12.31
N HIS A 84 6.11 -6.88 -12.54
CA HIS A 84 5.17 -7.43 -11.56
C HIS A 84 5.36 -8.94 -11.29
N VAL A 85 6.11 -9.65 -12.15
CA VAL A 85 6.38 -11.09 -11.99
C VAL A 85 7.54 -11.31 -11.02
N SER A 86 8.60 -10.50 -11.14
CA SER A 86 9.80 -10.62 -10.32
C SER A 86 9.73 -9.92 -8.98
N PHE A 87 8.86 -8.90 -8.86
CA PHE A 87 8.78 -8.05 -7.68
C PHE A 87 7.34 -8.01 -7.18
N GLY A 88 7.13 -8.56 -5.98
CA GLY A 88 5.82 -8.54 -5.33
C GLY A 88 5.50 -7.18 -4.73
N LYS A 89 4.22 -6.79 -4.78
CA LYS A 89 3.71 -5.59 -4.09
C LYS A 89 3.48 -5.90 -2.61
N ASN A 90 4.49 -5.65 -1.78
CA ASN A 90 4.44 -5.89 -0.34
C ASN A 90 5.40 -4.96 0.45
N PRO A 91 5.22 -4.82 1.78
CA PRO A 91 6.06 -3.96 2.61
C PRO A 91 7.57 -4.25 2.52
N SER A 92 7.96 -5.52 2.42
CA SER A 92 9.38 -5.92 2.33
C SER A 92 10.03 -5.41 1.06
N GLN A 93 9.31 -5.46 -0.07
CA GLN A 93 9.78 -4.88 -1.33
C GLN A 93 9.99 -3.37 -1.19
N HIS A 94 9.05 -2.66 -0.55
CA HIS A 94 9.14 -1.21 -0.37
C HIS A 94 10.34 -0.80 0.49
N ALA A 95 10.65 -1.61 1.52
CA ALA A 95 11.84 -1.43 2.35
C ALA A 95 13.14 -1.69 1.56
N SER A 96 13.14 -2.70 0.68
CA SER A 96 14.27 -2.98 -0.20
C SER A 96 14.51 -1.84 -1.18
N ASP A 97 13.46 -1.34 -1.82
CA ASP A 97 13.50 -0.22 -2.77
C ASP A 97 14.07 1.05 -2.10
N LEU A 98 13.62 1.37 -0.89
CA LEU A 98 14.14 2.51 -0.13
C LEU A 98 15.61 2.33 0.25
N LYS A 99 16.02 1.12 0.64
CA LYS A 99 17.41 0.82 0.97
C LYS A 99 18.32 0.97 -0.25
N PHE A 100 17.87 0.48 -1.41
CA PHE A 100 18.56 0.68 -2.67
C PHE A 100 18.67 2.16 -3.02
N LEU A 101 17.59 2.94 -2.90
CA LEU A 101 17.65 4.37 -3.21
C LEU A 101 18.66 5.12 -2.32
N LYS A 102 18.82 4.71 -1.05
CA LYS A 102 19.83 5.25 -0.13
C LYS A 102 21.28 4.98 -0.55
N THR A 103 21.54 4.02 -1.44
CA THR A 103 22.89 3.72 -1.94
C THR A 103 23.23 4.44 -3.24
N THR A 104 22.24 5.00 -3.94
CA THR A 104 22.45 5.76 -5.17
C THR A 104 23.13 7.11 -4.91
N GLU A 105 24.05 7.53 -5.78
CA GLU A 105 24.79 8.78 -5.63
C GLU A 105 23.86 10.00 -5.62
N GLU A 106 22.79 9.94 -6.40
CA GLU A 106 21.83 11.03 -6.58
C GLU A 106 20.95 11.29 -5.35
N PHE A 107 20.68 10.24 -4.54
CA PHE A 107 19.72 10.31 -3.44
C PHE A 107 20.31 10.05 -2.05
N LYS A 108 21.53 9.50 -1.95
CA LYS A 108 22.16 9.14 -0.67
C LYS A 108 22.16 10.29 0.33
N ASP A 109 22.54 11.50 -0.08
CA ASP A 109 22.66 12.66 0.81
C ASP A 109 21.30 13.23 1.25
N TYR A 110 20.26 12.99 0.45
CA TYR A 110 18.89 13.39 0.78
C TYR A 110 18.23 12.41 1.77
N LEU A 111 18.54 11.12 1.64
CA LEU A 111 17.88 10.04 2.40
C LEU A 111 18.63 9.59 3.65
N SER A 112 19.94 9.86 3.74
CA SER A 112 20.82 9.36 4.81
C SER A 112 21.18 10.44 5.83
N GLY A 113 21.61 10.01 7.02
CA GLY A 113 22.06 10.92 8.08
C GLY A 113 20.97 11.78 8.74
N LYS A 114 19.69 11.57 8.38
CA LYS A 114 18.55 12.24 9.00
C LYS A 114 18.16 11.54 10.29
N THR A 115 17.90 12.29 11.36
CA THR A 115 17.49 11.74 12.66
C THR A 115 15.98 11.67 12.83
N VAL A 116 15.21 12.30 11.94
CA VAL A 116 13.75 12.30 11.95
C VAL A 116 13.23 11.87 10.59
N ASP A 117 12.43 10.81 10.54
CA ASP A 117 11.80 10.34 9.30
C ASP A 117 10.31 10.73 9.27
N CYS A 118 9.90 11.41 8.20
CA CYS A 118 8.53 11.84 7.92
C CYS A 118 8.11 11.22 6.58
N ILE A 119 7.35 10.14 6.65
CA ILE A 119 7.00 9.29 5.51
C ILE A 119 5.50 9.44 5.25
N HIS A 120 5.15 9.85 4.04
CA HIS A 120 3.78 10.00 3.57
C HIS A 120 3.49 8.96 2.50
N VAL A 121 2.56 8.06 2.78
CA VAL A 121 2.15 6.98 1.87
C VAL A 121 0.71 7.18 1.37
N ASP A 122 0.36 6.53 0.27
CA ASP A 122 -0.97 6.60 -0.34
C ASP A 122 -2.07 5.95 0.56
N GLY A 123 -1.69 4.98 1.40
CA GLY A 123 -2.59 4.21 2.24
C GLY A 123 -3.17 2.96 1.56
N ALA A 124 -2.50 2.41 0.54
CA ALA A 124 -2.82 1.12 -0.06
C ALA A 124 -2.74 -0.03 0.95
N SER A 125 -3.30 -1.18 0.57
CA SER A 125 -3.40 -2.37 1.43
C SER A 125 -2.07 -2.92 1.95
N ASP A 126 -0.95 -2.50 1.37
CA ASP A 126 0.41 -2.92 1.63
C ASP A 126 1.29 -1.80 2.21
N GLU A 127 0.74 -0.60 2.45
CA GLU A 127 1.49 0.56 2.97
C GLU A 127 0.86 1.17 4.23
N ARG A 128 -0.35 0.77 4.58
CA ARG A 128 -1.11 1.38 5.69
C ARG A 128 -0.32 1.38 7.00
N PRO A 129 -0.30 2.51 7.73
CA PRO A 129 0.33 2.63 9.05
C PRO A 129 -0.14 1.59 10.07
N SER A 130 -1.36 1.06 9.93
CA SER A 130 -1.90 0.04 10.83
C SER A 130 -1.38 -1.39 10.58
N LEU A 131 -0.69 -1.64 9.46
CA LEU A 131 -0.20 -2.99 9.12
C LEU A 131 1.01 -3.34 9.99
N LEU A 132 1.01 -4.55 10.56
CA LEU A 132 2.06 -4.97 11.49
C LEU A 132 3.42 -5.07 10.81
N GLU A 133 3.45 -5.50 9.55
CA GLU A 133 4.65 -5.60 8.71
C GLU A 133 5.25 -4.23 8.43
N VAL A 134 4.41 -3.24 8.09
CA VAL A 134 4.82 -1.84 7.88
C VAL A 134 5.42 -1.30 9.18
N GLN A 135 4.72 -1.49 10.31
CA GLN A 135 5.23 -1.06 11.62
C GLN A 135 6.55 -1.74 11.99
N PHE A 136 6.69 -3.03 11.69
CA PHE A 136 7.91 -3.78 11.95
C PHE A 136 9.09 -3.22 11.15
N LEU A 137 8.94 -3.09 9.83
CA LEU A 137 10.03 -2.65 8.94
C LEU A 137 10.46 -1.22 9.25
N TRP A 138 9.51 -0.32 9.51
CA TRP A 138 9.82 1.04 9.94
C TRP A 138 10.47 1.07 11.33
N THR A 139 10.01 0.25 12.29
CA THR A 139 10.71 0.14 13.58
C THR A 139 12.14 -0.37 13.41
N GLU A 140 12.37 -1.30 12.49
CA GLU A 140 13.70 -1.80 12.19
C GLU A 140 14.62 -0.69 11.66
N ILE A 141 14.13 0.17 10.76
CA ILE A 141 14.85 1.35 10.28
C ILE A 141 15.08 2.33 11.44
N HIS A 142 14.05 2.60 12.25
CA HIS A 142 14.13 3.47 13.43
C HIS A 142 15.28 3.05 14.35
N LEU A 143 15.37 1.75 14.62
CA LEU A 143 16.42 1.16 15.45
C LEU A 143 17.81 1.19 14.80
N LYS A 144 17.93 0.73 13.54
CA LYS A 144 19.22 0.57 12.85
C LYS A 144 19.86 1.90 12.49
N GLU A 145 19.05 2.90 12.16
CA GLU A 145 19.54 4.21 11.72
C GLU A 145 19.51 5.27 12.84
N GLU A 146 19.40 4.82 14.10
CA GLU A 146 19.44 5.67 15.29
C GLU A 146 18.45 6.85 15.24
N LYS A 147 17.23 6.60 14.76
CA LYS A 147 16.24 7.66 14.59
C LYS A 147 15.73 8.14 15.95
N VAL A 148 15.54 9.45 16.06
CA VAL A 148 14.92 10.10 17.22
C VAL A 148 13.40 10.03 17.11
N CYS A 149 12.87 10.22 15.91
CA CYS A 149 11.45 10.18 15.63
C CYS A 149 11.21 9.56 14.26
N MET A 150 10.18 8.73 14.16
CA MET A 150 9.74 8.16 12.89
C MET A 150 8.23 8.26 12.78
N CYS A 151 7.77 8.93 11.74
CA CYS A 151 6.35 9.17 11.49
C CYS A 151 6.00 8.64 10.11
N VAL A 152 5.12 7.64 10.05
CA VAL A 152 4.49 7.17 8.83
C VAL A 152 3.04 7.62 8.85
N THR A 153 2.62 8.38 7.84
CA THR A 153 1.25 8.85 7.71
C THR A 153 0.65 8.44 6.39
N ALA A 154 -0.64 8.14 6.39
CA ALA A 154 -1.40 7.81 5.19
C ALA A 154 -2.53 8.81 4.98
N ARG A 155 -2.94 8.98 3.72
CA ARG A 155 -4.15 9.75 3.40
C ARG A 155 -5.41 8.92 3.60
N ASN A 156 -6.53 9.62 3.75
CA ASN A 156 -7.83 8.97 3.67
C ASN A 156 -8.07 8.45 2.25
N SER A 157 -8.77 7.33 2.15
CA SER A 157 -9.20 6.77 0.86
C SER A 157 -9.92 7.84 0.03
N GLY A 158 -9.56 7.95 -1.25
CA GLY A 158 -10.08 8.98 -2.16
C GLY A 158 -9.41 10.34 -2.06
N GLY A 159 -8.54 10.56 -1.05
CA GLY A 159 -7.73 11.78 -0.90
C GLY A 159 -6.35 11.70 -1.56
N SER A 160 -6.07 10.65 -2.36
CA SER A 160 -4.77 10.43 -2.99
C SER A 160 -4.35 11.58 -3.90
N PHE A 161 -5.29 12.18 -4.65
CA PHE A 161 -5.04 13.34 -5.54
C PHE A 161 -4.44 14.56 -4.83
N LEU A 162 -4.51 14.64 -3.50
CA LEU A 162 -3.89 15.69 -2.70
C LEU A 162 -2.44 15.36 -2.29
N ASN A 163 -1.96 14.15 -2.57
CA ASN A 163 -0.58 13.74 -2.36
C ASN A 163 0.28 14.32 -3.47
N ARG A 164 1.36 15.02 -3.11
CA ARG A 164 2.22 15.68 -4.10
C ARG A 164 2.96 14.67 -4.98
N VAL A 165 3.13 13.42 -4.51
CA VAL A 165 3.66 12.32 -5.33
C VAL A 165 2.77 12.00 -6.53
N GLU A 166 1.46 12.28 -6.47
CA GLU A 166 0.58 12.12 -7.64
C GLU A 166 0.90 13.08 -8.78
N LEU A 167 1.49 14.24 -8.47
CA LEU A 167 1.99 15.13 -9.52
C LEU A 167 3.18 14.50 -10.26
N VAL A 168 4.03 13.76 -9.53
CA VAL A 168 5.11 12.98 -10.12
C VAL A 168 4.53 11.87 -10.98
N ASN A 169 3.56 11.10 -10.48
CA ASN A 169 2.85 10.09 -11.27
C ASN A 169 2.22 10.66 -12.54
N GLY A 170 1.62 11.85 -12.47
CA GLY A 170 1.09 12.57 -13.63
C GLY A 170 2.18 12.98 -14.63
N CYS A 171 3.37 13.35 -14.17
CA CYS A 171 4.53 13.58 -15.04
C CYS A 171 5.04 12.28 -15.68
N ILE A 172 5.12 11.18 -14.92
CA ILE A 172 5.48 9.85 -15.45
C ILE A 172 4.47 9.43 -16.53
N ALA A 173 3.18 9.60 -16.26
CA ALA A 173 2.11 9.26 -17.19
C ALA A 173 2.22 10.04 -18.51
N ARG A 174 2.61 11.32 -18.43
CA ARG A 174 2.87 12.13 -19.63
C ARG A 174 4.14 11.67 -20.35
N ALA A 175 5.22 11.37 -19.62
CA ALA A 175 6.49 10.93 -20.20
C ALA A 175 6.32 9.64 -21.03
N HIS A 176 5.52 8.69 -20.55
CA HIS A 176 5.30 7.43 -21.27
C HIS A 176 4.11 7.40 -22.23
N SER A 177 3.41 8.53 -22.41
CA SER A 177 2.13 8.58 -23.12
C SER A 177 2.19 8.14 -24.59
N ASN A 178 3.35 8.22 -25.25
CA ASN A 178 3.54 7.79 -26.64
C ASN A 178 4.58 6.66 -26.78
N ILE A 179 4.80 5.91 -25.70
CA ILE A 179 5.75 4.79 -25.69
C ILE A 179 5.00 3.51 -26.04
N PHE A 180 5.52 2.77 -27.02
CA PHE A 180 5.16 1.38 -27.29
C PHE A 180 6.35 0.49 -27.00
N ILE A 181 6.15 -0.55 -26.20
CA ILE A 181 7.16 -1.58 -25.93
C ILE A 181 6.51 -2.95 -26.13
N PRO A 182 6.98 -3.76 -27.08
CA PRO A 182 6.54 -5.15 -27.22
C PRO A 182 6.90 -5.99 -25.99
N SER A 183 6.03 -6.89 -25.55
CA SER A 183 6.36 -7.87 -24.50
C SER A 183 7.22 -9.03 -24.97
N THR A 184 7.63 -9.03 -26.24
CA THR A 184 8.38 -10.12 -26.89
C THR A 184 9.73 -9.65 -27.44
N LEU A 185 10.37 -8.66 -26.80
CA LEU A 185 11.65 -8.08 -27.25
C LEU A 185 12.74 -9.12 -27.52
N ASN A 186 12.78 -10.18 -26.73
CA ASN A 186 13.71 -11.31 -26.83
C ASN A 186 13.06 -12.56 -27.45
N GLY A 187 11.90 -12.44 -28.11
CA GLY A 187 11.13 -13.54 -28.70
C GLY A 187 9.85 -13.88 -27.93
N SER A 188 9.11 -14.88 -28.43
CA SER A 188 7.82 -15.32 -27.90
C SER A 188 7.89 -15.72 -26.42
N ASN A 189 6.92 -15.27 -25.62
CA ASN A 189 6.73 -15.76 -24.25
C ASN A 189 6.07 -17.15 -24.20
N LEU A 190 5.52 -17.62 -25.32
CA LEU A 190 4.87 -18.92 -25.43
C LEU A 190 5.86 -19.97 -25.94
N ALA A 191 5.98 -21.06 -25.21
CA ALA A 191 6.61 -22.32 -25.60
C ALA A 191 5.54 -23.36 -25.96
N ALA A 192 5.96 -24.55 -26.38
CA ALA A 192 5.03 -25.64 -26.71
C ALA A 192 4.15 -26.08 -25.52
N SER A 193 4.64 -25.92 -24.28
CA SER A 193 3.92 -26.24 -23.04
C SER A 193 3.09 -25.08 -22.47
N GLY A 194 3.09 -23.89 -23.11
CA GLY A 194 2.36 -22.72 -22.63
C GLY A 194 3.26 -21.53 -22.32
N LEU A 195 2.90 -20.73 -21.31
CA LEU A 195 3.63 -19.50 -20.96
C LEU A 195 4.95 -19.83 -20.27
N SER A 196 6.07 -19.47 -20.89
CA SER A 196 7.40 -19.60 -20.28
C SER A 196 7.66 -18.43 -19.33
N GLU A 197 7.65 -18.69 -18.02
CA GLU A 197 7.89 -17.69 -16.99
C GLU A 197 9.30 -17.09 -17.08
N GLU A 198 10.31 -17.92 -17.35
CA GLU A 198 11.70 -17.48 -17.56
C GLU A 198 11.80 -16.50 -18.72
N LYS A 199 11.13 -16.80 -19.83
CA LYS A 199 11.13 -15.96 -21.02
C LYS A 199 10.37 -14.65 -20.78
N LEU A 200 9.24 -14.71 -20.09
CA LEU A 200 8.46 -13.54 -19.69
C LEU A 200 9.29 -12.62 -18.79
N LYS A 201 9.98 -13.16 -17.78
CA LYS A 201 10.89 -12.39 -16.90
C LYS A 201 11.99 -11.70 -17.70
N ALA A 202 12.66 -12.42 -18.61
CA ALA A 202 13.71 -11.84 -19.45
C ALA A 202 13.18 -10.71 -20.36
N ASN A 203 11.99 -10.90 -20.94
CA ASN A 203 11.33 -9.87 -21.75
C ASN A 203 10.94 -8.63 -20.94
N LEU A 204 10.36 -8.82 -19.75
CA LEU A 204 9.98 -7.72 -18.86
C LEU A 204 11.20 -6.96 -18.33
N ASP A 205 12.28 -7.66 -18.00
CA ASP A 205 13.55 -7.08 -17.59
C ASP A 205 14.18 -6.19 -18.69
N THR A 206 14.11 -6.64 -19.94
CA THR A 206 14.56 -5.86 -21.10
C THR A 206 13.63 -4.67 -21.34
N ALA A 207 12.31 -4.90 -21.27
CA ALA A 207 11.30 -3.85 -21.41
C ALA A 207 11.45 -2.74 -20.36
N ALA A 208 11.80 -3.08 -19.11
CA ALA A 208 12.09 -2.09 -18.06
C ALA A 208 13.27 -1.20 -18.44
N SER A 209 14.31 -1.76 -19.05
CA SER A 209 15.48 -1.00 -19.50
C SER A 209 15.13 -0.04 -20.64
N VAL A 210 14.36 -0.52 -21.63
CA VAL A 210 13.84 0.30 -22.73
C VAL A 210 12.92 1.40 -22.20
N TYR A 211 12.04 1.07 -21.25
CA TYR A 211 11.15 2.04 -20.62
C TYR A 211 11.93 3.16 -19.95
N ILE A 212 12.92 2.81 -19.10
CA ILE A 212 13.76 3.78 -18.40
C ILE A 212 14.49 4.67 -19.38
N ASP A 213 15.14 4.12 -20.40
CA ASP A 213 15.84 4.90 -21.44
C ASP A 213 14.96 5.99 -22.07
N ARG A 214 13.67 5.67 -22.28
CA ARG A 214 12.70 6.60 -22.89
C ARG A 214 12.11 7.63 -21.94
N VAL A 215 11.99 7.32 -20.65
CA VAL A 215 11.40 8.24 -19.66
C VAL A 215 12.42 8.95 -18.79
N GLN A 216 13.69 8.58 -18.87
CA GLN A 216 14.74 9.13 -18.02
C GLN A 216 14.81 10.64 -18.13
N ASN A 217 15.02 11.29 -16.99
CA ASN A 217 15.05 12.75 -16.88
C ASN A 217 13.73 13.44 -17.28
N ALA A 218 12.58 12.76 -17.16
CA ALA A 218 11.28 13.38 -17.36
C ALA A 218 11.15 14.67 -16.51
N PRO A 219 10.72 15.81 -17.07
CA PRO A 219 10.63 17.07 -16.34
C PRO A 219 9.66 17.01 -15.16
N PHE A 220 10.10 17.51 -14.00
CA PHE A 220 9.27 17.65 -12.80
C PHE A 220 9.66 18.88 -11.99
N GLY A 221 8.76 19.87 -11.95
CA GLY A 221 9.01 21.14 -11.27
C GLY A 221 10.21 21.86 -11.86
N LYS A 222 11.20 22.17 -11.02
CA LYS A 222 12.51 22.74 -11.45
C LYS A 222 13.60 21.68 -11.64
N THR A 223 13.21 20.41 -11.62
CA THR A 223 14.12 19.25 -11.60
C THR A 223 13.66 18.21 -12.61
N ASN A 224 14.26 17.03 -12.56
CA ASN A 224 13.87 15.88 -13.37
C ASN A 224 13.62 14.67 -12.49
N ILE A 225 12.82 13.74 -13.00
CA ILE A 225 12.61 12.42 -12.38
C ILE A 225 13.78 11.52 -12.81
N VAL A 226 14.45 10.92 -11.83
CA VAL A 226 15.51 9.93 -12.06
C VAL A 226 14.92 8.54 -11.90
N PHE A 227 14.98 7.73 -12.96
CA PHE A 227 14.47 6.37 -12.94
C PHE A 227 15.60 5.37 -12.74
N PHE A 228 15.29 4.35 -11.95
CA PHE A 228 16.15 3.21 -11.70
C PHE A 228 15.41 1.93 -12.04
N LYS A 229 16.16 0.92 -12.46
CA LYS A 229 15.63 -0.42 -12.60
C LYS A 229 15.53 -1.06 -11.22
N GLY A 230 14.45 -1.79 -10.98
CA GLY A 230 14.27 -2.58 -9.76
C GLY A 230 15.47 -3.51 -9.55
N ASN A 231 15.98 -3.54 -8.32
CA ASN A 231 17.18 -4.28 -7.98
C ASN A 231 16.83 -5.47 -7.07
N LYS A 232 17.36 -6.66 -7.38
CA LYS A 232 17.34 -7.83 -6.50
C LYS A 232 18.66 -7.92 -5.75
N ASP A 233 18.96 -6.89 -4.98
CA ASP A 233 20.19 -6.86 -4.20
C ASP A 233 20.16 -7.90 -3.06
N GLU A 234 21.30 -8.04 -2.38
CA GLU A 234 21.43 -8.95 -1.23
C GLU A 234 20.40 -8.63 -0.13
N TYR A 235 20.04 -7.35 0.06
CA TYR A 235 19.08 -6.93 1.07
C TYR A 235 17.64 -7.34 0.72
N GLY A 236 17.23 -7.19 -0.54
CA GLY A 236 15.94 -7.66 -1.03
C GLY A 236 15.80 -9.17 -0.88
N ARG A 237 16.85 -9.94 -1.22
CA ARG A 237 16.90 -11.39 -0.99
C ARG A 237 16.83 -11.73 0.50
N TYR A 238 17.56 -11.02 1.35
CA TYR A 238 17.51 -11.19 2.79
C TYR A 238 16.09 -10.97 3.35
N LEU A 239 15.42 -9.87 2.95
CA LEU A 239 14.05 -9.59 3.36
C LEU A 239 13.05 -10.63 2.85
N GLY A 240 13.20 -11.08 1.60
CA GLY A 240 12.38 -12.14 1.00
C GLY A 240 12.52 -13.46 1.75
N ASN A 241 13.74 -13.89 2.05
CA ASN A 241 14.02 -15.17 2.73
C ASN A 241 13.43 -15.23 4.14
N ARG A 242 13.41 -14.10 4.87
CA ARG A 242 12.85 -14.04 6.23
C ARG A 242 11.36 -13.69 6.27
N TRP A 243 10.75 -13.33 5.14
CA TRP A 243 9.40 -12.77 5.12
C TRP A 243 8.37 -13.72 5.72
N GLN A 244 8.40 -15.00 5.37
CA GLN A 244 7.47 -16.00 5.91
C GLN A 244 7.64 -16.19 7.43
N ASN A 245 8.87 -16.10 7.93
CA ASN A 245 9.15 -16.16 9.36
C ASN A 245 8.61 -14.91 10.07
N LEU A 246 8.76 -13.72 9.47
CA LEU A 246 8.19 -12.49 9.99
C LEU A 246 6.65 -12.55 10.03
N LEU A 247 6.01 -13.04 8.96
CA LEU A 247 4.56 -13.24 8.93
C LEU A 247 4.10 -14.21 10.03
N THR A 248 4.83 -15.30 10.23
CA THR A 248 4.58 -16.25 11.32
C THR A 248 4.74 -15.59 12.68
N PHE A 249 5.78 -14.77 12.88
CA PHE A 249 6.00 -14.02 14.12
C PHE A 249 4.88 -13.02 14.41
N LEU A 250 4.40 -12.28 13.41
CA LEU A 250 3.37 -11.25 13.58
C LEU A 250 1.97 -11.87 13.72
N HIS A 251 1.59 -12.72 12.77
CA HIS A 251 0.21 -13.20 12.59
C HIS A 251 -0.01 -14.67 12.90
N GLY A 252 1.07 -15.46 13.03
CA GLY A 252 0.97 -16.90 13.23
C GLY A 252 0.27 -17.30 14.53
N SER A 253 -0.20 -18.54 14.58
CA SER A 253 -0.78 -19.11 15.80
C SER A 253 0.26 -19.19 16.93
N LYS A 254 -0.18 -19.30 18.19
CA LYS A 254 0.74 -19.52 19.32
C LYS A 254 1.67 -20.73 19.09
N LYS A 255 1.14 -21.81 18.51
CA LYS A 255 1.90 -23.01 18.17
C LYS A 255 2.96 -22.73 17.10
N SER A 256 2.58 -22.03 16.03
CA SER A 256 3.48 -21.68 14.92
C SER A 256 4.60 -20.73 15.39
N LYS A 257 4.29 -19.74 16.24
CA LYS A 257 5.30 -18.87 16.84
C LYS A 257 6.28 -19.64 17.72
N GLN A 258 5.79 -20.60 18.51
CA GLN A 258 6.65 -21.45 19.33
C GLN A 258 7.56 -22.35 18.47
N GLN A 259 7.03 -22.91 17.39
CA GLN A 259 7.83 -23.68 16.42
C GLN A 259 8.91 -22.81 15.76
N LEU A 260 8.59 -21.58 15.35
CA LEU A 260 9.55 -20.64 14.82
C LEU A 260 10.64 -20.29 15.85
N LYS A 261 10.25 -20.10 17.11
CA LYS A 261 11.20 -19.83 18.21
C LYS A 261 12.20 -20.98 18.42
N VAL A 262 11.77 -22.22 18.23
CA VAL A 262 12.65 -23.40 18.35
C VAL A 262 13.51 -23.60 17.10
N SER A 263 12.93 -23.47 15.91
CA SER A 263 13.64 -23.70 14.65
C SER A 263 14.63 -22.58 14.31
N ASN A 264 14.23 -21.32 14.50
CA ASN A 264 15.03 -20.13 14.15
C ASN A 264 15.17 -19.16 15.34
N PRO A 265 15.81 -19.57 16.45
CA PRO A 265 15.82 -18.81 17.71
C PRO A 265 16.50 -17.43 17.59
N VAL A 266 17.57 -17.32 16.81
CA VAL A 266 18.31 -16.04 16.62
C VAL A 266 17.42 -15.01 15.93
N GLU A 267 16.76 -15.42 14.84
CA GLU A 267 15.86 -14.56 14.09
C GLU A 267 14.60 -14.22 14.88
N TYR A 268 14.02 -15.20 15.60
CA TYR A 268 12.87 -14.95 16.47
C TYR A 268 13.22 -13.94 17.57
N ASN A 269 14.36 -14.09 18.25
CA ASN A 269 14.82 -13.15 19.28
C ASN A 269 15.07 -11.75 18.69
N TYR A 270 15.58 -11.69 17.46
CA TYR A 270 15.75 -10.43 16.74
C TYR A 270 14.38 -9.75 16.47
N PHE A 271 13.38 -10.51 16.03
CA PHE A 271 12.01 -10.00 15.85
C PHE A 271 11.38 -9.56 17.16
N GLU A 272 11.55 -10.32 18.25
CA GLU A 272 11.09 -9.92 19.60
C GLU A 272 11.71 -8.59 20.03
N ASN A 273 13.01 -8.41 19.81
CA ASN A 273 13.75 -7.20 20.13
C ASN A 273 13.23 -5.97 19.37
N VAL A 274 13.07 -6.08 18.04
CA VAL A 274 12.50 -5.00 17.21
C VAL A 274 11.07 -4.69 17.66
N TRP A 275 10.25 -5.72 17.90
CA TRP A 275 8.86 -5.53 18.30
C TRP A 275 8.70 -4.92 19.69
N GLN A 276 9.62 -5.22 20.60
CA GLN A 276 9.66 -4.60 21.92
C GLN A 276 9.97 -3.11 21.83
N VAL A 277 10.95 -2.72 20.98
CA VAL A 277 11.21 -1.30 20.68
C VAL A 277 9.96 -0.63 20.11
N ARG A 278 9.27 -1.28 19.15
CA ARG A 278 8.00 -0.78 18.61
C ARG A 278 7.01 -0.51 19.73
N ASN A 279 6.78 -1.47 20.63
CA ASN A 279 5.79 -1.34 21.70
C ASN A 279 6.13 -0.24 22.70
N ASP A 280 7.41 -0.05 23.01
CA ASP A 280 7.88 0.97 23.94
C ASP A 280 7.92 2.38 23.33
N HIS A 281 8.19 2.49 22.03
CA HIS A 281 8.34 3.77 21.33
C HIS A 281 7.05 4.24 20.66
N TYR A 282 6.08 3.36 20.44
CA TYR A 282 4.84 3.69 19.75
C TYR A 282 3.97 4.66 20.54
N ILE A 283 3.78 5.85 19.99
CA ILE A 283 2.88 6.86 20.54
C ILE A 283 1.45 6.49 20.16
N LYS A 284 0.71 6.04 21.18
CA LYS A 284 -0.69 5.64 21.06
C LYS A 284 -1.60 6.86 20.95
N ASP A 285 -2.89 6.58 20.88
CA ASP A 285 -4.02 7.52 20.81
C ASP A 285 -4.27 8.14 19.44
N TYR A 286 -3.27 8.31 18.56
CA TYR A 286 -3.54 8.75 17.19
C TYR A 286 -4.38 7.74 16.39
N PRO A 287 -5.11 8.19 15.34
CA PRO A 287 -5.80 7.29 14.42
C PRO A 287 -4.83 6.34 13.71
N GLU A 288 -4.69 5.11 14.20
CA GLU A 288 -3.70 4.11 13.76
C GLU A 288 -3.78 3.74 12.27
N GLN A 289 -4.93 3.97 11.63
CA GLN A 289 -5.10 3.79 10.17
C GLN A 289 -4.32 4.83 9.36
N TYR A 290 -4.02 5.98 9.96
CA TYR A 290 -3.44 7.15 9.30
C TYR A 290 -2.13 7.60 9.89
N VAL A 291 -1.81 7.22 11.13
CA VAL A 291 -0.62 7.67 11.84
C VAL A 291 0.02 6.51 12.56
N PHE A 292 1.28 6.27 12.24
CA PHE A 292 2.19 5.45 13.03
C PHE A 292 3.38 6.32 13.42
N LEU A 293 3.51 6.59 14.73
CA LEU A 293 4.53 7.48 15.28
C LEU A 293 5.36 6.74 16.33
N LEU A 294 6.68 6.67 16.09
CA LEU A 294 7.66 6.19 17.06
C LEU A 294 8.44 7.37 17.62
N TYR A 295 8.60 7.40 18.93
CA TYR A 295 9.47 8.34 19.63
C TYR A 295 10.21 7.63 20.77
N LEU A 296 11.43 8.08 21.06
CA LEU A 296 12.32 7.46 22.05
C LEU A 296 11.65 7.34 23.43
N CYS A 297 11.74 6.14 24.04
CA CYS A 297 11.16 5.89 25.36
C CYS A 297 12.12 6.14 26.53
N TYR A 298 13.44 6.12 26.27
CA TYR A 298 14.51 6.24 27.26
C TYR A 298 14.43 5.27 28.45
N LYS A 299 13.71 4.15 28.31
CA LYS A 299 13.66 3.11 29.35
C LYS A 299 15.04 2.47 29.51
N PRO A 300 15.48 2.13 30.74
CA PRO A 300 16.79 1.49 30.97
C PRO A 300 16.98 0.17 30.20
N THR A 301 15.90 -0.58 29.99
CA THR A 301 15.90 -1.86 29.25
C THR A 301 15.84 -1.69 27.73
N CYS A 302 15.71 -0.46 27.23
CA CYS A 302 15.57 -0.22 25.80
C CYS A 302 16.87 -0.54 25.05
N ILE A 303 16.76 -1.29 23.96
CA ILE A 303 17.91 -1.63 23.12
C ILE A 303 18.28 -0.53 22.11
N HIS A 304 17.45 0.50 21.96
CA HIS A 304 17.66 1.56 21.00
C HIS A 304 18.91 2.39 21.37
N PRO A 305 19.90 2.56 20.46
CA PRO A 305 21.16 3.22 20.77
C PRO A 305 20.97 4.63 21.35
N VAL A 306 20.06 5.42 20.78
CA VAL A 306 19.78 6.78 21.28
C VAL A 306 19.09 6.78 22.64
N CYS A 307 18.24 5.79 22.96
CA CYS A 307 17.65 5.69 24.30
C CYS A 307 18.72 5.41 25.35
N ARG A 308 19.72 4.57 25.03
CA ARG A 308 20.84 4.23 25.93
C ARG A 308 21.77 5.41 26.20
N LYS A 309 21.86 6.38 25.29
CA LYS A 309 22.61 7.63 25.49
C LYS A 309 21.93 8.55 26.53
N GLY A 310 20.69 8.27 26.93
CA GLY A 310 19.93 9.07 27.88
C GLY A 310 19.12 10.18 27.22
N LYS A 311 18.19 10.76 27.99
CA LYS A 311 17.35 11.87 27.49
C LYS A 311 18.20 13.11 27.28
N ALA A 312 18.08 13.74 26.11
CA ALA A 312 18.73 15.01 25.83
C ALA A 312 18.25 16.09 26.82
N VAL A 313 19.16 17.03 27.16
CA VAL A 313 18.84 18.17 28.06
C VAL A 313 17.72 19.03 27.47
N VAL A 314 17.76 19.25 26.16
CA VAL A 314 16.72 19.97 25.41
C VAL A 314 15.91 18.97 24.62
N GLU A 315 14.59 18.98 24.81
CA GLU A 315 13.69 18.09 24.09
C GLU A 315 13.60 18.48 22.61
N PRO A 316 13.78 17.53 21.68
CA PRO A 316 13.74 17.85 20.27
C PRO A 316 12.33 18.24 19.84
N LYS A 317 12.25 19.31 19.06
CA LYS A 317 11.01 19.88 18.51
C LYS A 317 10.95 19.72 17.01
N TRP A 318 9.74 19.87 16.46
CA TRP A 318 9.55 19.94 15.01
C TRP A 318 10.28 21.16 14.43
N PHE A 319 10.21 22.32 15.08
CA PHE A 319 10.99 23.52 14.75
C PHE A 319 11.21 24.31 16.05
N ASP A 320 12.01 25.36 16.06
CA ASP A 320 12.52 26.00 17.29
C ASP A 320 11.40 26.42 18.27
N ASP A 321 10.33 27.02 17.74
CA ASP A 321 9.13 27.44 18.48
C ASP A 321 7.96 26.45 18.36
N GLY A 322 8.22 25.26 17.84
CA GLY A 322 7.20 24.26 17.57
C GLY A 322 6.92 23.30 18.72
N PRO A 323 5.93 22.40 18.54
CA PRO A 323 5.71 21.31 19.47
C PRO A 323 6.88 20.32 19.46
N ILE A 324 7.00 19.55 20.54
CA ILE A 324 7.97 18.46 20.64
C ILE A 324 7.68 17.36 19.61
N LEU A 325 8.69 16.60 19.21
CA LEU A 325 8.56 15.61 18.12
C LEU A 325 7.52 14.50 18.38
N SER A 326 7.15 14.24 19.63
CA SER A 326 6.12 13.25 19.99
C SER A 326 4.68 13.77 19.82
N VAL A 327 4.51 15.04 19.46
CA VAL A 327 3.20 15.71 19.32
C VAL A 327 2.97 16.06 17.85
N ILE A 328 1.92 15.49 17.26
CA ILE A 328 1.40 15.84 15.94
C ILE A 328 0.01 16.45 16.14
N PRO A 329 -0.18 17.74 15.87
CA PRO A 329 -1.50 18.35 15.99
C PRO A 329 -2.48 17.73 14.99
N MET A 330 -3.66 17.36 15.48
CA MET A 330 -4.74 16.82 14.66
C MET A 330 -5.69 17.94 14.21
N PRO A 331 -6.40 17.77 13.09
CA PRO A 331 -7.37 18.78 12.63
C PRO A 331 -8.48 19.01 13.65
N VAL A 332 -8.64 20.25 14.11
CA VAL A 332 -9.69 20.66 15.06
C VAL A 332 -10.78 21.43 14.32
N LYS A 333 -12.05 21.13 14.62
CA LYS A 333 -13.19 21.87 14.05
C LYS A 333 -13.15 23.32 14.53
N ASP A 334 -13.42 24.27 13.64
CA ASP A 334 -13.46 25.69 13.96
C ASP A 334 -14.81 26.06 14.59
N PRO A 335 -14.86 26.42 15.89
CA PRO A 335 -16.12 26.77 16.56
C PRO A 335 -16.77 28.04 15.99
N LYS A 336 -16.01 28.92 15.33
CA LYS A 336 -16.53 30.14 14.70
C LYS A 336 -17.18 29.88 13.35
N ARG A 337 -16.89 28.72 12.74
CA ARG A 337 -17.42 28.31 11.43
C ARG A 337 -17.96 26.88 11.50
N PRO A 338 -19.05 26.65 12.25
CA PRO A 338 -19.66 25.34 12.39
C PRO A 338 -20.44 24.94 11.13
N TRP A 339 -20.82 23.67 11.08
CA TRP A 339 -21.74 23.13 10.07
C TRP A 339 -23.08 23.88 10.11
N GLY A 340 -23.65 24.17 8.94
CA GLY A 340 -24.89 24.93 8.77
C GLY A 340 -24.73 26.46 8.91
N GLY A 341 -23.51 26.97 9.12
CA GLY A 341 -23.24 28.39 9.22
C GLY A 341 -23.23 29.15 7.88
N LYS A 342 -23.06 30.48 7.95
CA LYS A 342 -22.77 31.33 6.79
C LYS A 342 -21.31 31.75 6.80
N CYS A 343 -20.62 31.58 5.67
CA CYS A 343 -19.19 31.74 5.55
C CYS A 343 -18.87 32.48 4.24
N ASN A 344 -17.98 33.48 4.27
CA ASN A 344 -17.59 34.26 3.08
C ASN A 344 -16.63 33.49 2.14
N GLN A 345 -16.03 32.39 2.61
CA GLN A 345 -15.13 31.54 1.82
C GLN A 345 -15.86 30.45 1.03
N CYS A 346 -17.12 30.21 1.34
CA CYS A 346 -17.92 29.14 0.81
C CYS A 346 -18.73 29.68 -0.38
N LYS A 347 -18.50 29.15 -1.57
CA LYS A 347 -19.30 29.50 -2.76
C LYS A 347 -20.65 28.79 -2.67
N GLY A 348 -21.60 29.33 -1.91
CA GLY A 348 -22.94 28.74 -1.76
C GLY A 348 -23.74 29.30 -0.57
N THR A 349 -25.00 28.86 -0.46
CA THR A 349 -25.91 29.21 0.64
C THR A 349 -25.69 28.37 1.90
N PHE A 350 -24.88 27.30 1.82
CA PHE A 350 -24.66 26.32 2.89
C PHE A 350 -23.16 26.09 3.13
N CYS A 351 -22.75 26.07 4.41
CA CYS A 351 -21.40 25.76 4.85
C CYS A 351 -21.39 24.45 5.64
N SER A 352 -20.62 23.45 5.21
CA SER A 352 -20.40 22.21 5.97
C SER A 352 -19.54 22.39 7.22
N GLY A 353 -19.08 23.61 7.50
CA GLY A 353 -18.16 23.96 8.57
C GLY A 353 -16.69 23.90 8.14
N HIS A 354 -15.80 24.41 8.99
CA HIS A 354 -14.37 24.48 8.72
C HIS A 354 -13.55 23.85 9.83
N TYR A 355 -12.32 23.46 9.49
CA TYR A 355 -11.27 23.19 10.45
C TYR A 355 -10.46 24.47 10.70
N LEU A 356 -9.88 24.58 11.89
CA LEU A 356 -8.91 25.61 12.22
C LEU A 356 -7.72 25.57 11.24
N LYS A 357 -7.04 26.72 11.10
CA LYS A 357 -5.81 26.78 10.32
C LYS A 357 -4.71 25.94 10.99
N ALA A 358 -3.66 25.63 10.23
CA ALA A 358 -2.59 24.79 10.71
C ALA A 358 -1.89 25.40 11.94
N GLU A 359 -1.64 26.71 11.90
CA GLU A 359 -1.01 27.48 12.97
C GLU A 359 -1.86 27.48 14.25
N GLU A 360 -3.17 27.61 14.12
CA GLU A 360 -4.10 27.56 15.26
C GLU A 360 -4.14 26.15 15.87
N CYS A 361 -4.14 25.10 15.05
CA CYS A 361 -4.05 23.72 15.54
C CYS A 361 -2.72 23.45 16.27
N ILE A 362 -1.61 24.01 15.75
CA ILE A 362 -0.28 23.91 16.37
C ILE A 362 -0.28 24.63 17.72
N GLY A 363 -0.76 25.87 17.79
CA GLY A 363 -0.87 26.63 19.03
C GLY A 363 -1.68 25.88 20.09
N LEU A 364 -2.85 25.35 19.71
CA LEU A 364 -3.66 24.53 20.62
C LEU A 364 -2.94 23.27 21.10
N ALA A 365 -2.16 22.62 20.25
CA ALA A 365 -1.40 21.44 20.65
C ALA A 365 -0.20 21.78 21.54
N MET A 366 0.32 23.00 21.46
CA MET A 366 1.37 23.49 22.37
C MET A 366 0.79 23.83 23.74
N ASP A 367 -0.37 24.48 23.78
CA ASP A 367 -1.08 24.81 25.03
C ASP A 367 -1.68 23.56 25.70
N GLN A 368 -2.19 22.62 24.90
CA GLN A 368 -2.86 21.41 25.35
C GLN A 368 -2.40 20.16 24.56
N PRO A 369 -1.20 19.61 24.87
CA PRO A 369 -0.58 18.51 24.10
C PRO A 369 -1.39 17.21 24.04
N MET A 370 -2.35 17.03 24.96
CA MET A 370 -3.21 15.86 25.06
C MET A 370 -4.59 16.05 24.43
N TYR A 371 -5.01 17.29 24.13
CA TYR A 371 -6.37 17.61 23.67
C TYR A 371 -6.69 16.98 22.30
N ASN A 372 -5.67 16.87 21.43
CA ASN A 372 -5.86 16.50 20.02
C ASN A 372 -5.67 15.01 19.71
N ARG A 373 -5.28 14.18 20.68
CA ARG A 373 -4.90 12.80 20.38
C ARG A 373 -6.10 11.88 20.13
N LYS A 374 -7.31 12.23 20.59
CA LYS A 374 -8.51 11.35 20.49
C LYS A 374 -9.45 11.69 19.34
N ILE A 375 -9.05 12.57 18.41
CA ILE A 375 -9.92 12.97 17.30
C ILE A 375 -10.10 11.80 16.34
N GLN A 376 -11.32 11.29 16.23
CA GLN A 376 -11.64 10.24 15.27
C GLN A 376 -11.70 10.83 13.85
N PRO A 377 -11.06 10.17 12.86
CA PRO A 377 -11.15 10.61 11.48
C PRO A 377 -12.57 10.39 10.94
N PRO A 378 -13.03 11.21 9.97
CA PRO A 378 -14.36 11.08 9.37
C PRO A 378 -14.71 9.65 8.93
N SER A 379 -13.75 8.94 8.31
CA SER A 379 -13.93 7.57 7.84
C SER A 379 -14.25 6.58 8.96
N ALA A 380 -13.61 6.71 10.12
CA ALA A 380 -13.87 5.84 11.27
C ALA A 380 -15.26 6.10 11.85
N PHE A 381 -15.63 7.37 12.00
CA PHE A 381 -16.96 7.76 12.46
C PHE A 381 -18.06 7.27 11.51
N LEU A 382 -17.93 7.54 10.20
CA LEU A 382 -18.88 7.08 9.18
C LEU A 382 -19.01 5.57 9.14
N LYS A 383 -17.90 4.83 9.22
CA LYS A 383 -17.93 3.37 9.27
C LYS A 383 -18.68 2.87 10.50
N ALA A 384 -18.45 3.46 11.67
CA ALA A 384 -19.14 3.10 12.90
C ALA A 384 -20.64 3.38 12.81
N GLU A 385 -21.04 4.51 12.25
CA GLU A 385 -22.46 4.85 12.05
C GLU A 385 -23.13 3.96 11.01
N PHE A 386 -22.45 3.67 9.90
CA PHE A 386 -22.95 2.76 8.88
C PHE A 386 -23.18 1.34 9.45
N SER A 387 -22.26 0.84 10.28
CA SER A 387 -22.40 -0.46 10.95
C SER A 387 -23.57 -0.57 11.93
N LYS A 388 -24.12 0.56 12.41
CA LYS A 388 -25.29 0.58 13.30
C LYS A 388 -26.61 0.44 12.53
N LEU A 389 -26.61 0.65 11.22
CA LEU A 389 -27.81 0.59 10.39
C LEU A 389 -28.27 -0.87 10.21
N LYS A 390 -29.57 -1.11 10.38
CA LYS A 390 -30.17 -2.43 10.11
C LYS A 390 -30.30 -2.70 8.61
N ASP A 391 -30.64 -1.67 7.84
CA ASP A 391 -30.81 -1.71 6.40
C ASP A 391 -29.86 -0.70 5.73
N HIS A 392 -28.88 -1.21 4.99
CA HIS A 392 -27.88 -0.40 4.29
C HIS A 392 -28.39 0.14 2.94
N SER A 393 -29.58 -0.26 2.49
CA SER A 393 -30.20 0.23 1.25
C SER A 393 -30.98 1.53 1.45
N LYS A 394 -31.48 1.77 2.67
CA LYS A 394 -32.28 2.94 3.05
C LYS A 394 -31.66 3.62 4.25
N ILE A 395 -30.83 4.62 3.98
CA ILE A 395 -30.16 5.40 5.02
C ILE A 395 -31.03 6.62 5.33
N PRO A 396 -31.49 6.80 6.59
CA PRO A 396 -32.33 7.94 6.95
C PRO A 396 -31.60 9.28 6.76
N ASP A 397 -32.31 10.31 6.30
CA ASP A 397 -31.76 11.67 6.12
C ASP A 397 -31.18 12.23 7.43
N SER A 398 -31.85 11.98 8.56
CA SER A 398 -31.37 12.37 9.90
C SER A 398 -30.01 11.75 10.27
N VAL A 399 -29.71 10.54 9.78
CA VAL A 399 -28.40 9.92 9.96
C VAL A 399 -27.36 10.61 9.09
N MET A 400 -27.72 10.92 7.84
CA MET A 400 -26.82 11.63 6.90
C MET A 400 -26.49 13.03 7.40
N GLU A 401 -27.47 13.79 7.88
CA GLU A 401 -27.26 15.13 8.45
C GLU A 401 -26.38 15.10 9.68
N ARG A 402 -26.65 14.20 10.64
CA ARG A 402 -25.80 14.03 11.82
C ARG A 402 -24.37 13.66 11.43
N CYS A 403 -24.20 12.74 10.48
CA CYS A 403 -22.87 12.37 10.00
C CYS A 403 -22.15 13.53 9.32
N SER A 404 -22.88 14.33 8.53
CA SER A 404 -22.37 15.53 7.88
C SER A 404 -21.91 16.57 8.92
N GLN A 405 -22.72 16.81 9.96
CA GLN A 405 -22.37 17.69 11.08
C GLN A 405 -21.15 17.19 11.87
N GLU A 406 -21.08 15.89 12.15
CA GLU A 406 -19.98 15.33 12.94
C GLU A 406 -18.66 15.23 12.18
N THR A 407 -18.70 15.15 10.85
CA THR A 407 -17.50 15.01 10.03
C THR A 407 -17.11 16.28 9.28
N LEU A 408 -17.98 17.30 9.26
CA LEU A 408 -17.88 18.49 8.41
C LEU A 408 -17.81 18.18 6.90
N LEU A 409 -18.20 16.98 6.49
CA LEU A 409 -18.37 16.61 5.09
C LEU A 409 -19.74 17.11 4.60
N SER A 410 -19.86 17.44 3.33
CA SER A 410 -21.15 17.70 2.70
C SER A 410 -22.04 16.45 2.71
N LEU A 411 -23.37 16.65 2.57
CA LEU A 411 -24.31 15.54 2.48
C LEU A 411 -23.98 14.60 1.31
N ASP A 412 -23.53 15.15 0.18
CA ASP A 412 -23.15 14.36 -0.99
C ASP A 412 -21.88 13.53 -0.74
N GLU A 413 -20.89 14.08 -0.02
CA GLU A 413 -19.71 13.31 0.39
C GLU A 413 -20.07 12.17 1.35
N VAL A 414 -20.96 12.41 2.31
CA VAL A 414 -21.47 11.36 3.21
C VAL A 414 -22.21 10.28 2.42
N LYS A 415 -23.07 10.66 1.47
CA LYS A 415 -23.76 9.73 0.57
C LYS A 415 -22.79 8.89 -0.25
N MET A 416 -21.75 9.51 -0.82
CA MET A 416 -20.70 8.81 -1.56
C MET A 416 -19.97 7.79 -0.67
N TRP A 417 -19.61 8.19 0.55
CA TRP A 417 -18.98 7.30 1.53
C TRP A 417 -19.84 6.10 1.89
N PHE A 418 -21.12 6.32 2.18
CA PHE A 418 -22.04 5.23 2.48
C PHE A 418 -22.31 4.32 1.28
N GLY A 419 -22.38 4.89 0.07
CA GLY A 419 -22.42 4.12 -1.18
C GLY A 419 -21.20 3.21 -1.34
N HIS A 420 -20.00 3.74 -1.06
CA HIS A 420 -18.76 2.94 -1.06
C HIS A 420 -18.81 1.81 -0.03
N LEU A 421 -19.18 2.10 1.22
CA LEU A 421 -19.27 1.09 2.29
C LEU A 421 -20.29 -0.01 1.97
N ARG A 422 -21.42 0.34 1.35
CA ARG A 422 -22.40 -0.63 0.84
C ARG A 422 -21.77 -1.54 -0.21
N GLY A 423 -21.09 -0.97 -1.21
CA GLY A 423 -20.42 -1.75 -2.25
C GLY A 423 -19.32 -2.67 -1.68
N VAL A 424 -18.59 -2.24 -0.65
CA VAL A 424 -17.63 -3.09 0.08
C VAL A 424 -18.34 -4.25 0.77
N ALA A 425 -19.46 -4.00 1.47
CA ALA A 425 -20.22 -5.02 2.17
C ALA A 425 -20.83 -6.05 1.19
N GLU A 426 -21.33 -5.61 0.04
CA GLU A 426 -21.84 -6.48 -1.02
C GLU A 426 -20.75 -7.39 -1.59
N ARG A 427 -19.57 -6.84 -1.91
CA ARG A 427 -18.42 -7.64 -2.36
C ARG A 427 -17.98 -8.65 -1.31
N ALA A 428 -17.92 -8.25 -0.04
CA ALA A 428 -17.57 -9.17 1.05
C ALA A 428 -18.57 -10.32 1.19
N ARG A 429 -19.88 -10.05 1.02
CA ARG A 429 -20.93 -11.09 0.98
C ARG A 429 -20.75 -12.01 -0.22
N ALA A 430 -20.44 -11.47 -1.40
CA ALA A 430 -20.19 -12.27 -2.60
C ALA A 430 -18.98 -13.20 -2.42
N VAL A 431 -17.86 -12.69 -1.88
CA VAL A 431 -16.67 -13.50 -1.56
C VAL A 431 -16.99 -14.59 -0.53
N LYS A 432 -17.70 -14.24 0.56
CA LYS A 432 -18.11 -15.22 1.57
C LYS A 432 -19.06 -16.28 1.00
N ALA A 433 -19.98 -15.89 0.12
CA ALA A 433 -20.88 -16.80 -0.57
C ALA A 433 -20.13 -17.72 -1.52
N ALA A 434 -19.14 -17.21 -2.26
CA ALA A 434 -18.25 -18.02 -3.09
C ALA A 434 -17.45 -19.03 -2.24
N ALA A 435 -16.86 -18.58 -1.13
CA ALA A 435 -16.15 -19.46 -0.19
C ALA A 435 -17.07 -20.49 0.48
N THR A 436 -18.31 -20.11 0.81
CA THR A 436 -19.30 -21.04 1.39
C THR A 436 -19.79 -22.05 0.34
N ARG A 437 -19.93 -21.65 -0.93
CA ARG A 437 -20.23 -22.57 -2.05
C ARG A 437 -19.09 -23.55 -2.26
N ALA A 438 -17.84 -23.09 -2.22
CA ALA A 438 -16.66 -23.94 -2.25
C ALA A 438 -16.65 -24.92 -1.05
N ALA A 439 -16.90 -24.43 0.16
CA ALA A 439 -16.92 -25.25 1.38
C ALA A 439 -18.09 -26.26 1.43
N LYS A 440 -19.30 -25.89 0.96
CA LYS A 440 -20.45 -26.82 0.88
C LYS A 440 -20.29 -27.89 -0.19
N LYS A 441 -19.46 -27.65 -1.22
CA LYS A 441 -19.07 -28.67 -2.20
C LYS A 441 -18.30 -29.83 -1.53
N HIS A 442 -17.72 -29.61 -0.34
CA HIS A 442 -16.99 -30.63 0.44
C HIS A 442 -17.85 -31.45 1.43
N THR A 443 -19.15 -31.16 1.63
CA THR A 443 -19.94 -31.79 2.72
C THR A 443 -21.17 -32.60 2.25
N GLY A 444 -21.23 -33.00 0.98
CA GLY A 444 -22.35 -33.77 0.41
C GLY A 444 -21.96 -35.17 -0.08
N ASP A 445 -22.28 -36.18 0.74
CA ASP A 445 -22.64 -37.57 0.41
C ASP A 445 -21.60 -38.55 -0.19
N THR A 446 -20.99 -39.38 0.66
CA THR A 446 -21.23 -40.84 0.84
C THR A 446 -20.10 -41.43 1.70
N GLY A 447 -20.44 -42.30 2.65
CA GLY A 447 -19.51 -42.90 3.63
C GLY A 447 -18.52 -43.93 3.08
N ASP A 448 -17.98 -43.72 1.88
CA ASP A 448 -16.84 -44.46 1.33
C ASP A 448 -15.63 -43.51 1.34
N PRO A 449 -14.53 -43.80 2.05
CA PRO A 449 -13.37 -42.90 2.13
C PRO A 449 -12.67 -42.65 0.79
N ARG A 450 -13.11 -43.30 -0.31
CA ARG A 450 -12.66 -43.05 -1.69
C ARG A 450 -13.62 -42.17 -2.51
N PHE A 451 -14.73 -41.73 -1.94
CA PHE A 451 -15.65 -40.80 -2.60
C PHE A 451 -15.16 -39.36 -2.47
N GLY A 452 -15.24 -38.59 -3.56
CA GLY A 452 -14.78 -37.20 -3.60
C GLY A 452 -13.28 -37.02 -3.86
N PHE A 453 -12.50 -38.10 -4.01
CA PHE A 453 -11.09 -38.06 -4.38
C PHE A 453 -10.76 -39.00 -5.52
N CYS A 454 -9.52 -38.94 -6.00
CA CYS A 454 -9.09 -39.60 -7.22
C CYS A 454 -9.37 -41.11 -7.16
N PRO A 455 -9.95 -41.73 -8.22
CA PRO A 455 -10.30 -43.15 -8.21
C PRO A 455 -9.08 -44.08 -8.05
N CYS A 456 -7.86 -43.56 -8.14
CA CYS A 456 -6.62 -44.30 -7.88
C CYS A 456 -6.44 -44.69 -6.39
N GLY A 457 -7.17 -44.03 -5.47
CA GLY A 457 -7.17 -44.35 -4.04
C GLY A 457 -5.88 -44.00 -3.28
N LYS A 458 -4.99 -43.19 -3.87
CA LYS A 458 -3.80 -42.63 -3.20
C LYS A 458 -4.17 -41.39 -2.38
N ASP A 459 -3.36 -41.08 -1.37
CA ASP A 459 -3.50 -39.89 -0.52
C ASP A 459 -3.47 -38.58 -1.32
N ASP A 460 -4.03 -37.52 -0.74
CA ASP A 460 -4.09 -36.20 -1.35
C ASP A 460 -2.69 -35.56 -1.42
N ASP A 461 -2.40 -34.91 -2.54
CA ASP A 461 -1.22 -34.08 -2.74
C ASP A 461 -1.61 -32.67 -3.23
N ASP A 462 -0.62 -31.78 -3.33
CA ASP A 462 -0.82 -30.41 -3.78
C ASP A 462 -1.19 -30.30 -5.28
N PHE A 463 -1.28 -31.41 -6.03
CA PHE A 463 -1.46 -31.47 -7.49
C PHE A 463 -2.73 -32.24 -7.90
N MET A 464 -3.87 -31.78 -7.40
CA MET A 464 -5.19 -32.33 -7.72
C MET A 464 -6.10 -31.32 -8.43
N ILE A 465 -6.92 -31.80 -9.36
CA ILE A 465 -7.87 -30.99 -10.14
C ILE A 465 -9.31 -31.49 -9.97
N GLY A 466 -10.26 -30.55 -9.98
CA GLY A 466 -11.67 -30.84 -9.87
C GLY A 466 -12.32 -31.20 -11.22
N CYS A 467 -13.25 -32.16 -11.22
CA CYS A 467 -14.20 -32.36 -12.32
C CYS A 467 -15.42 -31.45 -12.13
N ASP A 468 -15.83 -30.73 -13.17
CA ASP A 468 -16.90 -29.73 -13.17
C ASP A 468 -18.30 -30.29 -13.47
N ALA A 469 -18.42 -31.62 -13.69
CA ALA A 469 -19.74 -32.24 -13.80
C ALA A 469 -20.49 -32.15 -12.46
N LYS A 470 -21.75 -31.70 -12.50
CA LYS A 470 -22.59 -31.48 -11.31
C LYS A 470 -22.81 -32.74 -10.46
N GLU A 471 -22.75 -33.92 -11.08
CA GLU A 471 -22.91 -35.23 -10.43
C GLU A 471 -21.71 -36.16 -10.75
N CYS A 472 -20.48 -35.65 -10.62
CA CYS A 472 -19.28 -36.48 -10.72
C CYS A 472 -19.05 -37.26 -9.42
N ARG A 473 -18.79 -38.57 -9.53
CA ARG A 473 -18.56 -39.48 -8.39
C ARG A 473 -17.29 -39.16 -7.59
N PHE A 474 -16.18 -38.88 -8.28
CA PHE A 474 -14.85 -38.80 -7.66
C PHE A 474 -14.33 -37.38 -7.46
N GLN A 475 -14.98 -36.36 -8.06
CA GLN A 475 -14.77 -34.91 -7.87
C GLN A 475 -13.35 -34.33 -8.01
N TRP A 476 -12.31 -34.90 -7.41
CA TRP A 476 -10.91 -34.49 -7.49
C TRP A 476 -10.05 -35.61 -8.05
N TYR A 477 -9.11 -35.28 -8.93
CA TYR A 477 -8.22 -36.22 -9.60
C TYR A 477 -6.79 -35.71 -9.49
N HIS A 478 -5.82 -36.57 -9.17
CA HIS A 478 -4.41 -36.20 -9.32
C HIS A 478 -4.15 -35.84 -10.78
N TYR A 479 -3.33 -34.82 -11.02
CA TYR A 479 -3.01 -34.35 -12.37
C TYR A 479 -2.58 -35.51 -13.26
N GLU A 480 -1.66 -36.35 -12.79
CA GLU A 480 -1.19 -37.53 -13.51
C GLU A 480 -2.31 -38.52 -13.88
N CYS A 481 -3.32 -38.67 -13.01
CA CYS A 481 -4.43 -39.61 -13.21
C CYS A 481 -5.44 -39.15 -14.28
N VAL A 482 -5.45 -37.86 -14.60
CA VAL A 482 -6.24 -37.29 -15.72
C VAL A 482 -5.38 -36.83 -16.90
N GLY A 483 -4.08 -37.10 -16.86
CA GLY A 483 -3.14 -36.76 -17.93
C GLY A 483 -2.80 -35.27 -17.99
N LEU A 484 -2.82 -34.60 -16.84
CA LEU A 484 -2.43 -33.22 -16.65
C LEU A 484 -1.10 -33.16 -15.87
N ASP A 485 -0.49 -32.00 -15.91
CA ASP A 485 0.63 -31.54 -15.10
C ASP A 485 0.39 -30.05 -14.74
N GLY A 486 1.25 -29.47 -13.91
CA GLY A 486 1.10 -28.08 -13.44
C GLY A 486 1.03 -27.01 -14.53
N GLU A 487 1.39 -27.34 -15.77
CA GLU A 487 1.36 -26.44 -16.93
C GLU A 487 0.17 -26.70 -17.87
N THR A 488 -0.46 -27.88 -17.81
CA THR A 488 -1.51 -28.31 -18.75
C THR A 488 -2.94 -28.23 -18.21
N ILE A 489 -3.14 -27.57 -17.05
CA ILE A 489 -4.48 -27.29 -16.49
C ILE A 489 -5.29 -26.45 -17.50
N PRO A 490 -6.40 -26.97 -18.06
CA PRO A 490 -7.16 -26.22 -19.06
C PRO A 490 -7.88 -25.00 -18.44
N GLU A 491 -7.88 -23.89 -19.16
CA GLU A 491 -8.68 -22.71 -18.81
C GLU A 491 -10.17 -22.99 -19.13
N GLY A 492 -10.95 -23.35 -18.11
CA GLY A 492 -12.40 -23.59 -18.23
C GLY A 492 -12.88 -24.79 -17.42
N ASP A 493 -14.10 -25.24 -17.69
CA ASP A 493 -14.69 -26.42 -17.04
C ASP A 493 -13.94 -27.70 -17.47
N LEU A 494 -13.38 -28.44 -16.52
CA LEU A 494 -12.71 -29.72 -16.76
C LEU A 494 -13.66 -30.88 -16.44
N PHE A 495 -13.82 -31.82 -17.38
CA PHE A 495 -14.60 -33.03 -17.15
C PHE A 495 -13.69 -34.26 -17.15
N CYS A 496 -13.86 -35.15 -16.16
CA CYS A 496 -13.14 -36.42 -16.13
C CYS A 496 -13.61 -37.35 -17.26
N ARG A 497 -12.83 -38.39 -17.58
CA ARG A 497 -13.15 -39.33 -18.68
C ARG A 497 -14.56 -39.95 -18.55
N GLU A 498 -15.00 -40.26 -17.33
CA GLU A 498 -16.34 -40.80 -17.09
C GLU A 498 -17.46 -39.79 -17.35
N CYS A 499 -17.21 -38.50 -17.09
CA CYS A 499 -18.18 -37.43 -17.33
C CYS A 499 -18.13 -36.93 -18.78
N LEU A 500 -17.02 -37.10 -19.48
CA LEU A 500 -16.89 -36.86 -20.92
C LEU A 500 -17.59 -37.96 -21.76
N SER A 501 -17.74 -39.17 -21.19
CA SER A 501 -18.43 -40.30 -21.83
C SER A 501 -19.94 -40.35 -21.58
N LYS A 502 -20.48 -39.42 -20.79
CA LYS A 502 -21.92 -39.24 -20.53
C LYS A 502 -22.42 -38.04 -21.33
#